data_AF-A0A368V389-F1
#
_entry.id   AF-A0A368V389-F1
#
_cell.length_a   1.000
_cell.length_b   1.000
_cell.length_c   1.000
_cell.angle_alpha   90.00
_cell.angle_beta   90.00
_cell.angle_gamma   90.00
#
_symmetry.space_group_name_H-M   'P 1'
#
loop_
_entity.id
_entity.type
_entity.pdbx_description
1 polymer ?
#
loop_
_entity_poly.entity_id
_entity_poly.type
_entity_poly.pdbx_seq_one_letter_code
_entity_poly.pdbx_strand_id
1 'polypeptide(L)'
;MKKILIITVITMFTACATRDIHDIEEGMASKEVVDIAGEPTEKVEMPLDIEWWVYEEDKVLLIFENDTVTNVTSEKEIEESLKDFEKGMEDIQKEIEELTK
;
A
#
# COMPACT_ATOMS: atom_id res chain seq x y z
N MET A 1 47.00 -12.77 18.71
CA MET A 1 46.26 -11.86 19.62
C MET A 1 45.02 -11.36 18.89
N LYS A 2 43.86 -11.54 19.54
CA LYS A 2 42.51 -10.98 19.29
C LYS A 2 41.95 -11.00 17.86
N LYS A 3 41.24 -12.11 17.58
CA LYS A 3 40.07 -12.13 16.69
C LYS A 3 38.94 -11.34 17.37
N ILE A 4 38.31 -10.39 16.68
CA ILE A 4 36.99 -9.88 17.09
C ILE A 4 36.10 -9.90 15.84
N LEU A 5 35.35 -10.99 15.74
CA LEU A 5 34.05 -11.05 15.09
C LEU A 5 33.11 -10.14 15.88
N ILE A 6 32.49 -9.16 15.22
CA ILE A 6 31.22 -8.59 15.70
C ILE A 6 30.21 -8.82 14.59
N ILE A 7 29.59 -10.00 14.68
CA ILE A 7 28.29 -10.28 14.11
C ILE A 7 27.32 -9.45 14.95
N THR A 8 26.91 -8.30 14.45
CA THR A 8 25.79 -7.57 15.06
C THR A 8 24.52 -8.25 14.59
N VAL A 9 24.11 -9.27 15.34
CA VAL A 9 22.76 -9.82 15.31
C VAL A 9 21.83 -8.67 15.73
N ILE A 10 21.22 -8.01 14.76
CA ILE A 10 20.09 -7.11 15.04
C ILE A 10 18.94 -8.04 15.40
N THR A 11 18.70 -8.10 16.70
CA THR A 11 17.57 -8.77 17.34
C THR A 11 16.29 -8.36 16.63
N MET A 12 15.58 -9.37 16.11
CA MET A 12 14.17 -9.30 15.76
C MET A 12 13.39 -8.66 16.91
N PHE A 13 13.04 -7.38 16.76
CA PHE A 13 11.95 -6.80 17.53
C PHE A 13 10.67 -7.22 16.82
N THR A 14 10.15 -8.38 17.21
CA THR A 14 8.72 -8.69 17.11
C THR A 14 7.96 -7.75 18.03
N ALA A 15 7.91 -6.47 17.67
CA ALA A 15 6.89 -5.58 18.21
C ALA A 15 5.60 -5.95 17.49
N CYS A 16 4.86 -6.93 18.04
CA CYS A 16 3.44 -7.09 17.77
C CYS A 16 2.71 -5.86 18.33
N ALA A 17 2.83 -4.72 17.66
CA ALA A 17 1.80 -3.72 17.71
C ALA A 17 0.74 -4.19 16.72
N THR A 18 -0.41 -4.64 17.22
CA THR A 18 -1.62 -4.81 16.41
C THR A 18 -2.05 -3.44 15.92
N ARG A 19 -1.39 -2.98 14.86
CA ARG A 19 -1.68 -1.75 14.14
C ARG A 19 -2.06 -2.16 12.74
N ASP A 20 -3.24 -1.71 12.33
CA ASP A 20 -3.89 -2.18 11.12
C ASP A 20 -3.28 -1.43 9.94
N ILE A 21 -2.90 -2.13 8.87
CA ILE A 21 -2.39 -1.48 7.65
C ILE A 21 -3.45 -0.55 7.04
N HIS A 22 -4.73 -0.77 7.36
CA HIS A 22 -5.84 0.10 6.96
C HIS A 22 -5.84 1.47 7.66
N ASP A 23 -4.99 1.68 8.67
CA ASP A 23 -4.78 2.99 9.31
C ASP A 23 -3.80 3.89 8.52
N ILE A 24 -3.18 3.38 7.45
CA ILE A 24 -2.26 4.14 6.61
C ILE A 24 -3.03 5.00 5.61
N GLU A 25 -2.68 6.28 5.55
CA GLU A 25 -3.30 7.28 4.69
C GLU A 25 -2.25 8.02 3.85
N GLU A 26 -2.70 8.68 2.79
CA GLU A 26 -1.87 9.59 2.01
C GLU A 26 -1.25 10.69 2.89
N GLY A 27 0.01 11.03 2.63
CA GLY A 27 0.76 12.04 3.38
C GLY A 27 1.60 11.50 4.54
N MET A 28 1.45 10.23 4.91
CA MET A 28 2.30 9.60 5.95
C MET A 28 3.74 9.40 5.45
N ALA A 29 4.71 9.54 6.36
CA ALA A 29 6.11 9.25 6.04
C ALA A 29 6.40 7.74 6.06
N SER A 30 7.38 7.26 5.27
CA SER A 30 7.71 5.83 5.22
C SER A 30 8.02 5.22 6.60
N LYS A 31 8.67 5.99 7.47
CA LYS A 31 8.95 5.56 8.84
C LYS A 31 7.68 5.35 9.68
N GLU A 32 6.70 6.23 9.53
CA GLU A 32 5.42 6.12 10.25
C GLU A 32 4.66 4.88 9.76
N VAL A 33 4.72 4.61 8.45
CA VAL A 33 4.17 3.38 7.85
C VAL A 33 4.84 2.14 8.44
N VAL A 34 6.17 2.09 8.53
CA VAL A 34 6.89 0.95 9.13
C VAL A 34 6.55 0.79 10.63
N ASP A 35 6.33 1.89 11.35
CA ASP A 35 5.92 1.86 12.77
C ASP A 35 4.47 1.36 12.96
N ILE A 36 3.66 1.32 11.89
CA ILE A 36 2.26 0.85 11.85
C ILE A 36 2.18 -0.57 11.29
N ALA A 37 2.54 -0.76 10.03
CA ALA A 37 2.35 -2.00 9.29
C ALA A 37 3.59 -2.92 9.30
N GLY A 38 4.72 -2.46 9.82
CA GLY A 38 5.99 -3.18 9.72
C GLY A 38 6.65 -3.00 8.35
N GLU A 39 7.63 -3.85 8.06
CA GLU A 39 8.34 -3.81 6.77
C GLU A 39 7.49 -4.45 5.66
N PRO A 40 7.51 -3.92 4.43
CA PRO A 40 6.76 -4.50 3.32
C PRO A 40 7.32 -5.87 2.93
N THR A 41 6.46 -6.72 2.34
CA THR A 41 6.86 -8.00 1.75
C THR A 41 7.81 -7.79 0.57
N GLU A 42 7.48 -6.81 -0.28
CA GLU A 42 8.31 -6.42 -1.42
C GLU A 42 8.44 -4.89 -1.48
N LYS A 43 9.64 -4.43 -1.80
CA LYS A 43 9.95 -3.02 -2.04
C LYS A 43 10.63 -2.88 -3.40
N VAL A 44 10.08 -2.01 -4.25
CA VAL A 44 10.62 -1.69 -5.58
C VAL A 44 10.94 -0.20 -5.65
N GLU A 45 12.21 0.14 -5.84
CA GLU A 45 12.67 1.51 -6.05
C GLU A 45 12.58 1.87 -7.54
N MET A 46 12.02 3.05 -7.83
CA MET A 46 11.88 3.60 -9.17
C MET A 46 12.62 4.94 -9.31
N PRO A 47 12.90 5.40 -10.55
CA PRO A 47 13.46 6.73 -10.77
C PRO A 47 12.58 7.83 -10.17
N LEU A 48 13.19 8.99 -9.89
CA LEU A 48 12.53 10.18 -9.32
C LEU A 48 12.04 10.00 -7.87
N ASP A 49 12.78 9.24 -7.05
CA ASP A 49 12.49 9.05 -5.63
C ASP A 49 11.09 8.47 -5.36
N ILE A 50 10.64 7.59 -6.27
CA ILE A 50 9.39 6.85 -6.17
C ILE A 50 9.69 5.45 -5.65
N GLU A 51 8.90 4.96 -4.69
CA GLU A 51 9.00 3.59 -4.18
C GLU A 51 7.63 2.92 -4.15
N TRP A 52 7.58 1.64 -4.52
CA TRP A 52 6.39 0.80 -4.41
C TRP A 52 6.59 -0.24 -3.33
N TRP A 53 5.67 -0.29 -2.38
CA TRP A 53 5.74 -1.18 -1.24
C TRP A 53 4.52 -2.08 -1.25
N VAL A 54 4.74 -3.39 -1.27
CA VAL A 54 3.71 -4.41 -1.34
C VAL A 54 3.62 -5.13 -0.01
N TYR A 55 2.42 -5.19 0.55
CA TYR A 55 2.08 -5.99 1.72
C TYR A 55 1.16 -7.12 1.24
N GLU A 56 1.73 -8.30 0.97
CA GLU A 56 1.00 -9.40 0.32
C GLU A 56 -0.09 -9.99 1.21
N GLU A 57 0.17 -10.10 2.52
CA GLU A 57 -0.78 -10.69 3.48
C GLU A 57 -2.07 -9.86 3.58
N ASP A 58 -1.92 -8.53 3.57
CA ASP A 58 -3.03 -7.59 3.66
C ASP A 58 -3.56 -7.14 2.29
N LYS A 59 -2.89 -7.53 1.21
CA LYS A 59 -3.19 -7.14 -0.18
C LYS A 59 -3.28 -5.63 -0.37
N VAL A 60 -2.26 -4.94 0.12
CA VAL A 60 -2.12 -3.48 0.00
C VAL A 60 -0.87 -3.15 -0.81
N LEU A 61 -1.01 -2.22 -1.74
CA LEU A 61 0.08 -1.55 -2.43
C LEU A 61 0.13 -0.10 -1.95
N LEU A 62 1.30 0.32 -1.47
CA LEU A 62 1.59 1.72 -1.16
C LEU A 62 2.56 2.27 -2.20
N ILE A 63 2.30 3.50 -2.65
CA ILE A 63 3.23 4.25 -3.49
C ILE A 63 3.76 5.42 -2.68
N PHE A 64 5.07 5.55 -2.65
CA PHE A 64 5.77 6.67 -2.05
C PHE A 64 6.37 7.55 -3.13
N GLU A 65 6.37 8.86 -2.89
CA GLU A 65 7.16 9.84 -3.63
C GLU A 65 7.82 10.76 -2.59
N ASN A 66 9.15 10.94 -2.66
CA ASN A 66 9.89 11.77 -1.71
C ASN A 66 9.60 11.43 -0.23
N ASP A 67 9.67 10.14 0.13
CA ASP A 67 9.43 9.63 1.49
C ASP A 67 7.98 9.79 2.00
N THR A 68 7.02 10.14 1.14
CA THR A 68 5.62 10.39 1.51
C THR A 68 4.68 9.46 0.75
N VAL A 69 3.71 8.86 1.44
CA VAL A 69 2.65 8.06 0.79
C VAL A 69 1.84 8.98 -0.13
N THR A 70 1.81 8.68 -1.42
CA THR A 70 1.01 9.38 -2.42
C THR A 70 -0.18 8.57 -2.90
N ASN A 71 -0.18 7.26 -2.66
CA ASN A 71 -1.30 6.39 -2.97
C ASN A 71 -1.34 5.19 -2.03
N VAL A 72 -2.54 4.86 -1.59
CA VAL A 72 -2.88 3.62 -0.88
C VAL A 72 -3.84 2.88 -1.79
N THR A 73 -3.51 1.66 -2.20
CA THR A 73 -4.40 0.80 -2.99
C THR A 73 -4.59 -0.51 -2.24
N SER A 74 -5.79 -0.71 -1.70
CA SER A 74 -6.21 -1.96 -1.07
C SER A 74 -7.07 -2.83 -2.01
N GLU A 75 -7.14 -4.15 -1.78
CA GLU A 75 -8.09 -5.03 -2.48
C GLU A 75 -9.53 -4.51 -2.38
N LYS A 76 -9.89 -3.93 -1.23
CA LYS A 76 -11.21 -3.33 -1.00
C LYS A 76 -11.48 -2.11 -1.88
N GLU A 77 -10.52 -1.21 -2.05
CA GLU A 77 -10.66 -0.05 -2.95
C GLU A 77 -10.68 -0.46 -4.42
N ILE A 78 -9.96 -1.52 -4.80
CA ILE A 78 -10.06 -2.11 -6.13
C ILE A 78 -11.48 -2.67 -6.34
N GLU A 79 -12.02 -3.42 -5.38
CA GLU A 79 -13.39 -3.94 -5.45
C GLU A 79 -14.45 -2.83 -5.49
N GLU A 80 -14.30 -1.77 -4.70
CA GLU A 80 -15.21 -0.62 -4.69
C GLU A 80 -15.14 0.14 -6.03
N SER A 81 -13.95 0.37 -6.56
CA SER A 81 -13.76 0.98 -7.88
C SER A 81 -14.39 0.17 -9.01
N LEU A 82 -14.33 -1.17 -8.94
CA LEU A 82 -14.99 -2.06 -9.89
C LEU A 82 -16.51 -1.99 -9.80
N LYS A 83 -17.08 -1.94 -8.59
CA LYS A 83 -18.53 -1.78 -8.39
C LYS A 83 -19.04 -0.44 -8.90
N ASP A 84 -18.31 0.64 -8.65
CA ASP A 84 -18.66 1.97 -9.14
C ASP A 84 -18.59 2.04 -10.67
N PHE A 85 -17.62 1.36 -11.27
CA PHE A 85 -17.53 1.21 -12.72
C PHE A 85 -18.71 0.41 -13.31
N GLU A 86 -19.06 -0.73 -12.71
CA GLU A 86 -20.21 -1.54 -13.14
C GLU A 86 -21.51 -0.73 -13.09
N LYS A 87 -21.73 0.02 -12.01
CA LYS A 87 -22.88 0.90 -11.88
C LYS A 87 -22.88 2.02 -12.93
N GLY A 88 -21.73 2.63 -13.19
CA GLY A 88 -21.58 3.63 -14.25
C GLY A 88 -21.93 3.07 -15.63
N MET A 89 -21.56 1.82 -15.91
CA MET A 89 -21.91 1.13 -17.16
C MET A 89 -23.41 0.85 -17.27
N GLU A 90 -24.08 0.45 -16.20
CA GLU A 90 -25.54 0.27 -16.18
C GLU A 90 -26.29 1.59 -16.44
N ASP A 91 -25.81 2.69 -15.88
CA ASP A 91 -26.42 4.01 -16.07
C ASP A 91 -26.25 4.51 -17.52
N ILE A 92 -25.05 4.32 -18.11
CA ILE A 92 -24.81 4.60 -19.54
C ILE A 92 -25.73 3.75 -20.42
N GLN A 93 -25.91 2.48 -20.09
CA GLN A 93 -26.77 1.59 -20.86
C GLN A 93 -28.24 2.05 -20.84
N LYS A 94 -28.74 2.50 -19.68
CA LYS A 94 -30.07 3.09 -19.57
C LYS A 94 -30.22 4.37 -20.38
N GLU A 95 -29.24 5.28 -20.32
CA GLU A 95 -29.27 6.50 -21.14
C GLU A 95 -29.31 6.19 -22.64
N ILE A 96 -28.56 5.18 -23.10
CA ILE A 96 -28.60 4.75 -24.51
C ILE A 96 -29.97 4.18 -24.88
N GLU A 97 -30.58 3.36 -24.02
CA GLU A 97 -31.92 2.81 -24.25
C GLU A 97 -33.01 3.89 -24.27
N GLU A 98 -32.87 4.94 -23.46
CA GLU A 98 -33.78 6.09 -23.47
C GLU A 98 -33.62 6.95 -24.74
N LEU A 99 -32.39 7.14 -25.22
CA LEU A 99 -32.10 7.92 -26.43
C LEU A 99 -32.45 7.20 -27.74
N THR A 100 -32.55 5.88 -27.72
CA THR A 100 -32.88 5.05 -28.89
C THR A 100 -34.36 4.64 -28.97
N LYS A 101 -35.18 5.14 -28.05
CA LYS A 101 -36.65 5.00 -28.03
C LYS A 101 -37.36 6.18 -28.66
#